data_AF-A0A2G9N3F8-F1
#
_entry.id   AF-A0A2G9N3F8-F1
#
_cell.length_a   1.000
_cell.length_b   1.000
_cell.length_c   1.000
_cell.angle_alpha   90.00
_cell.angle_beta   90.00
_cell.angle_gamma   90.00
#
_symmetry.space_group_name_H-M   'P 1'
#
loop_
_entity.id
_entity.type
_entity.pdbx_description
1 polymer ?
#
loop_
_entity_poly.entity_id
_entity_poly.type
_entity_poly.pdbx_seq_one_letter_code
_entity_poly.pdbx_strand_id
1 'polypeptide(L)'
;MRDDTNCIEGIKEKVRKGNWHPSKKKAFLDYLAYLGANDKAMRTIYLYANNVHRLGNYLPAKPFEGYSQKDIIDFKTELKKTYAPYSTHNFLLDCQTFLKWHLKIDNCQNQLHL
;
A
#
# COMPACT_ATOMS: atom_id res chain seq x y z
N MET A 1 18.61 16.88 1.96
CA MET A 1 17.50 16.55 1.05
C MET A 1 17.21 15.06 1.19
N ARG A 2 15.95 14.63 1.29
CA ARG A 2 15.63 13.19 1.32
C ARG A 2 15.91 12.60 -0.07
N ASP A 3 16.64 11.51 -0.13
CA ASP A 3 16.83 10.74 -1.35
C ASP A 3 15.71 9.69 -1.46
N ASP A 4 14.70 10.01 -2.26
CA ASP A 4 13.52 9.16 -2.44
C ASP A 4 13.87 7.81 -3.08
N THR A 5 14.93 7.73 -3.89
CA THR A 5 15.42 6.48 -4.50
C THR A 5 15.92 5.52 -3.43
N ASN A 6 16.79 6.01 -2.56
CA ASN A 6 17.31 5.22 -1.44
C ASN A 6 16.19 4.81 -0.47
N CYS A 7 15.17 5.67 -0.29
CA CYS A 7 14.00 5.34 0.52
C CYS A 7 13.16 4.22 -0.10
N ILE A 8 12.94 4.22 -1.42
CA ILE A 8 12.21 3.17 -2.14
C ILE A 8 12.96 1.85 -2.08
N GLU A 9 14.28 1.85 -2.32
CA GLU A 9 15.10 0.63 -2.21
C GLU A 9 15.09 0.06 -0.78
N GLY A 10 15.14 0.94 0.23
CA GLY A 10 14.98 0.53 1.63
C GLY A 10 13.64 -0.15 1.92
N ILE A 11 12.55 0.31 1.31
CA ILE A 11 11.23 -0.34 1.44
C ILE A 11 11.21 -1.69 0.72
N LYS A 12 11.75 -1.78 -0.51
CA LYS A 12 11.87 -3.05 -1.25
C LYS A 12 12.61 -4.08 -0.43
N GLU A 13 13.71 -3.69 0.19
CA GLU A 13 14.53 -4.59 0.99
C GLU A 13 13.81 -5.09 2.24
N LYS A 14 13.09 -4.20 2.94
CA LYS A 14 12.23 -4.58 4.07
C LYS A 14 11.16 -5.59 3.65
N VAL A 15 10.54 -5.40 2.49
CA VAL A 15 9.52 -6.34 1.98
C VAL A 15 10.14 -7.68 1.60
N ARG A 16 11.31 -7.68 0.93
CA ARG A 16 12.03 -8.92 0.57
C ARG A 16 12.37 -9.76 1.80
N LYS A 17 12.96 -9.12 2.83
CA LYS A 17 13.37 -9.76 4.09
C LYS A 17 12.24 -10.00 5.10
N GLY A 18 11.12 -9.29 4.95
CA GLY A 18 10.02 -9.33 5.91
C GLY A 18 9.24 -10.65 5.93
N ASN A 19 8.34 -10.77 6.90
CA ASN A 19 7.47 -11.93 7.11
C ASN A 19 6.18 -11.90 6.27
N TRP A 20 6.16 -11.11 5.19
CA TRP A 20 4.98 -10.99 4.34
C TRP A 20 4.70 -12.29 3.57
N HIS A 21 3.43 -12.57 3.33
CA HIS A 21 3.01 -13.65 2.43
C HIS A 21 3.73 -13.53 1.07
N PRO A 22 4.23 -14.63 0.46
CA PRO A 22 4.97 -14.56 -0.80
C PRO A 22 4.25 -13.82 -1.93
N SER A 23 2.94 -14.09 -2.13
CA SER A 23 2.14 -13.39 -3.15
C SER A 23 2.04 -11.88 -2.88
N LYS A 24 1.97 -11.49 -1.59
CA LYS A 24 1.92 -10.09 -1.16
C LYS A 24 3.22 -9.36 -1.49
N LYS A 25 4.37 -10.00 -1.23
CA LYS A 25 5.69 -9.46 -1.61
C LYS A 25 5.75 -9.23 -3.11
N LYS A 26 5.35 -10.24 -3.90
CA LYS A 26 5.33 -10.15 -5.36
C LYS A 26 4.44 -9.01 -5.85
N ALA A 27 3.18 -8.96 -5.40
CA ALA A 27 2.23 -7.91 -5.73
C ALA A 27 2.76 -6.50 -5.45
N PHE A 28 3.41 -6.30 -4.30
CA PHE A 28 4.01 -5.01 -3.97
C PHE A 28 5.18 -4.63 -4.87
N LEU A 29 6.09 -5.56 -5.15
CA LEU A 29 7.25 -5.30 -6.00
C LEU A 29 6.84 -5.04 -7.46
N ASP A 30 5.85 -5.78 -7.97
CA ASP A 30 5.26 -5.58 -9.29
C ASP A 30 4.62 -4.19 -9.40
N TYR A 31 3.95 -3.72 -8.34
CA TYR A 31 3.40 -2.37 -8.31
C TYR A 31 4.47 -1.28 -8.37
N LEU A 32 5.60 -1.44 -7.68
CA LEU A 32 6.69 -0.47 -7.77
C LEU A 32 7.32 -0.45 -9.17
N ALA A 33 7.46 -1.61 -9.82
CA ALA A 33 7.94 -1.70 -11.19
C ALA A 33 6.95 -0.99 -12.15
N TYR A 34 5.64 -1.21 -11.97
CA TYR A 34 4.60 -0.51 -12.72
C TYR A 34 4.69 1.02 -12.55
N LEU A 35 4.83 1.51 -11.32
CA LEU A 35 4.93 2.95 -11.07
C LEU A 35 6.17 3.57 -11.73
N GLY A 36 7.31 2.85 -11.71
CA GLY A 36 8.53 3.27 -12.40
C GLY A 36 8.38 3.29 -13.92
N ALA A 37 7.67 2.31 -14.50
CA ALA A 37 7.42 2.24 -15.93
C ALA A 37 6.41 3.28 -16.45
N ASN A 38 5.63 3.92 -15.57
CA ASN A 38 4.67 4.96 -15.91
C ASN A 38 5.21 6.39 -15.64
N ASP A 39 6.53 6.55 -15.60
CA ASP A 39 7.23 7.83 -15.46
C ASP A 39 6.73 8.70 -14.29
N LYS A 40 6.29 8.06 -13.20
CA LYS A 40 5.90 8.81 -11.99
C LYS A 40 7.14 9.44 -11.37
N ALA A 41 7.00 10.67 -10.90
CA ALA A 41 8.05 11.32 -10.13
C ALA A 41 8.46 10.47 -8.92
N MET A 42 9.75 10.39 -8.61
CA MET A 42 10.29 9.54 -7.54
C MET A 42 9.61 9.79 -6.19
N ARG A 43 9.30 11.06 -5.88
CA ARG A 43 8.55 11.43 -4.68
C ARG A 43 7.16 10.79 -4.62
N THR A 44 6.46 10.73 -5.75
CA THR A 44 5.15 10.08 -5.87
C THR A 44 5.27 8.58 -5.70
N ILE A 45 6.27 7.95 -6.33
CA ILE A 45 6.55 6.53 -6.16
C ILE A 45 6.81 6.21 -4.69
N TYR A 46 7.64 7.01 -4.02
CA TYR A 46 7.94 6.85 -2.60
C TYR A 46 6.68 6.95 -1.72
N LEU A 47 5.83 7.96 -1.95
CA LEU A 47 4.58 8.14 -1.20
C LEU A 47 3.66 6.92 -1.36
N TYR A 48 3.43 6.49 -2.59
CA TYR A 48 2.58 5.33 -2.88
C TYR A 48 3.17 4.04 -2.30
N ALA A 49 4.49 3.84 -2.46
CA ALA A 49 5.20 2.70 -1.89
C ALA A 49 5.05 2.66 -0.37
N ASN A 50 5.21 3.79 0.31
CA ASN A 50 5.12 3.87 1.77
C ASN A 50 3.70 3.59 2.27
N ASN A 51 2.67 4.09 1.57
CA ASN A 51 1.28 3.88 1.96
C ASN A 51 0.87 2.41 1.76
N VAL A 52 1.19 1.81 0.60
CA VAL A 52 0.92 0.38 0.37
C VAL A 52 1.77 -0.51 1.28
N HIS A 53 3.02 -0.12 1.58
CA HIS A 53 3.86 -0.84 2.53
C HIS A 53 3.22 -0.93 3.92
N ARG A 54 2.65 0.17 4.40
CA ARG A 54 1.91 0.20 5.67
C ARG A 54 0.66 -0.67 5.65
N LEU A 55 -0.11 -0.67 4.56
CA LEU A 55 -1.24 -1.61 4.37
C LEU A 55 -0.79 -3.08 4.42
N GLY A 56 0.34 -3.40 3.79
CA GLY A 56 0.86 -4.76 3.79
C GLY A 56 1.34 -5.23 5.18
N ASN A 57 1.90 -4.31 5.97
CA ASN A 57 2.31 -4.55 7.36
C ASN A 57 1.15 -4.72 8.34
N TYR A 58 -0.05 -4.29 8.00
CA TYR A 58 -1.22 -4.45 8.86
C TYR A 58 -1.57 -5.94 9.09
N LEU A 59 -1.50 -6.77 8.05
CA LEU A 59 -1.74 -8.22 8.12
C LEU A 59 -0.68 -9.00 7.34
N PRO A 60 0.58 -9.04 7.78
CA PRO A 60 1.72 -9.45 6.94
C PRO A 60 1.57 -10.86 6.36
N ALA A 61 1.07 -11.82 7.15
CA ALA A 61 0.88 -13.21 6.72
C ALA A 61 -0.31 -13.42 5.77
N LYS A 62 -1.24 -12.48 5.67
CA LYS A 62 -2.44 -12.59 4.83
C LYS A 62 -2.15 -12.02 3.43
N PRO A 63 -2.46 -12.71 2.32
CA PRO A 63 -2.37 -12.14 0.98
C PRO A 63 -3.32 -10.95 0.82
N PHE A 64 -3.01 -10.00 -0.08
CA PHE A 64 -3.89 -8.82 -0.31
C PHE A 64 -5.27 -9.24 -0.81
N GLU A 65 -5.33 -10.28 -1.64
CA GLU A 65 -6.54 -10.88 -2.19
C GLU A 65 -7.45 -11.45 -1.10
N GLY A 66 -6.88 -11.81 0.05
CA GLY A 66 -7.61 -12.32 1.21
C GLY A 66 -8.17 -11.21 2.10
N TYR A 67 -7.87 -9.93 1.84
CA TYR A 67 -8.38 -8.84 2.69
C TYR A 67 -9.90 -8.77 2.56
N SER A 68 -10.56 -8.81 3.71
CA SER A 68 -12.00 -8.66 3.84
C SER A 68 -12.37 -7.20 4.05
N GLN A 69 -13.65 -6.88 3.90
CA GLN A 69 -14.16 -5.53 4.20
C GLN A 69 -13.86 -5.12 5.64
N LYS A 70 -13.96 -6.06 6.60
CA LYS A 70 -13.64 -5.81 8.00
C LYS A 70 -12.16 -5.42 8.17
N ASP A 71 -11.25 -6.11 7.50
CA ASP A 71 -9.81 -5.80 7.58
C ASP A 71 -9.53 -4.36 7.11
N ILE A 72 -10.22 -3.90 6.07
CA ILE A 72 -10.07 -2.53 5.55
C ILE A 72 -10.66 -1.50 6.52
N ILE A 73 -11.82 -1.77 7.13
CA ILE A 73 -12.44 -0.88 8.13
C ILE A 73 -11.57 -0.77 9.38
N ASP A 74 -11.04 -1.89 9.86
CA ASP A 74 -10.17 -1.92 11.03
C ASP A 74 -8.87 -1.16 10.73
N PHE A 75 -8.27 -1.37 9.56
CA PHE A 75 -7.10 -0.62 9.11
C PHE A 75 -7.36 0.89 9.02
N LYS A 76 -8.50 1.31 8.45
CA LYS A 76 -8.95 2.72 8.42
C LYS A 76 -9.08 3.29 9.84
N THR A 77 -9.58 2.50 10.78
CA THR A 77 -9.73 2.90 12.18
C THR A 77 -8.37 3.09 12.85
N GLU A 78 -7.41 2.20 12.61
CA GLU A 78 -6.03 2.37 13.08
C GLU A 78 -5.37 3.62 12.52
N LEU A 79 -5.52 3.91 11.21
CA LEU A 79 -4.97 5.13 10.60
C LEU A 79 -5.50 6.41 11.25
N LYS A 80 -6.81 6.46 11.53
CA LYS A 80 -7.45 7.63 12.16
C LYS A 80 -6.93 7.94 13.57
N LYS A 81 -6.34 6.96 14.27
CA LYS A 81 -5.71 7.18 15.58
C LYS A 81 -4.39 7.95 15.47
N THR A 82 -3.71 7.86 14.32
CA THR A 82 -2.38 8.45 14.11
C THR A 82 -2.41 9.67 13.20
N TYR A 83 -3.33 9.72 12.25
CA TYR A 83 -3.32 10.70 11.17
C TYR A 83 -4.57 11.58 11.17
N ALA A 84 -4.37 12.85 10.79
CA ALA A 84 -5.48 13.76 10.52
C ALA A 84 -6.41 13.22 9.41
N PRO A 85 -7.69 13.64 9.37
CA PRO A 85 -8.66 13.15 8.38
C PRO A 85 -8.19 13.26 6.93
N TYR A 86 -7.60 14.40 6.55
CA TYR A 86 -7.08 14.63 5.19
C TYR A 86 -5.96 13.65 4.81
N SER A 87 -5.00 13.44 5.71
CA SER A 87 -3.90 12.50 5.50
C SER A 87 -4.40 11.05 5.44
N THR A 88 -5.37 10.69 6.29
CA THR A 88 -6.02 9.38 6.25
C THR A 88 -6.75 9.17 4.92
N HIS A 89 -7.43 10.19 4.41
CA HIS A 89 -8.12 10.11 3.13
C HIS A 89 -7.15 9.82 1.97
N ASN A 90 -6.09 10.62 1.82
CA ASN A 90 -5.10 10.42 0.77
C ASN A 90 -4.43 9.04 0.86
N PHE A 91 -4.13 8.60 2.09
CA PHE A 91 -3.58 7.27 2.33
C PHE A 91 -4.51 6.16 1.79
N LEU A 92 -5.81 6.26 2.09
CA LEU A 92 -6.79 5.27 1.67
C LEU A 92 -7.01 5.28 0.15
N LEU A 93 -6.94 6.45 -0.50
CA LEU A 93 -7.00 6.55 -1.96
C LEU A 93 -5.83 5.85 -2.64
N ASP A 94 -4.61 5.99 -2.11
CA ASP A 94 -3.44 5.29 -2.65
C ASP A 94 -3.58 3.76 -2.49
N CYS A 95 -4.08 3.32 -1.33
CA CYS A 95 -4.35 1.91 -1.06
C CYS A 95 -5.47 1.35 -1.96
N GLN A 96 -6.52 2.12 -2.18
CA GLN A 96 -7.59 1.78 -3.12
C GLN A 96 -7.04 1.66 -4.53
N THR A 97 -6.15 2.57 -4.92
CA THR A 97 -5.55 2.54 -6.25
C THR A 97 -4.76 1.27 -6.48
N PHE A 98 -3.97 0.87 -5.50
CA PHE A 98 -3.24 -0.39 -5.53
C PHE A 98 -4.18 -1.62 -5.54
N LEU A 99 -5.09 -1.75 -4.58
CA LEU A 99 -5.94 -2.95 -4.46
C LEU A 99 -6.89 -3.09 -5.66
N LYS A 100 -7.55 -2.01 -6.07
CA LYS A 100 -8.56 -2.04 -7.13
C LYS A 100 -7.94 -2.01 -8.51
N TRP A 101 -7.10 -1.02 -8.80
CA TRP A 101 -6.66 -0.80 -10.18
C TRP A 101 -5.47 -1.67 -10.55
N HIS A 102 -4.56 -1.91 -9.61
CA HIS A 102 -3.40 -2.77 -9.87
C HIS A 102 -3.72 -4.26 -9.63
N LEU A 103 -4.32 -4.62 -8.50
CA LEU A 103 -4.62 -6.02 -8.16
C LEU A 103 -6.00 -6.51 -8.61
N LYS A 104 -6.90 -5.64 -9.06
CA LYS A 104 -8.27 -6.00 -9.49
C LYS A 104 -9.09 -6.68 -8.39
N ILE A 105 -8.90 -6.25 -7.14
CA ILE A 105 -9.60 -6.77 -5.96
C ILE A 105 -10.84 -5.89 -5.68
N ASP A 106 -12.03 -6.42 -5.98
CA ASP A 106 -13.30 -5.66 -5.91
C ASP A 106 -14.10 -5.85 -4.62
N ASN A 107 -13.77 -6.86 -3.81
CA ASN A 107 -14.47 -7.18 -2.56
C ASN A 107 -14.36 -6.06 -1.48
N CYS A 108 -13.45 -5.10 -1.65
CA CYS A 108 -13.21 -3.98 -0.73
C CYS A 108 -13.86 -2.65 -1.16
N GLN A 109 -14.63 -2.63 -2.26
CA GLN A 109 -15.09 -1.41 -2.95
C GLN A 109 -15.91 -0.43 -2.10
N ASN A 110 -16.85 -0.94 -1.28
CA ASN A 110 -17.87 -0.08 -0.66
C ASN A 110 -17.42 0.68 0.61
N GLN A 111 -16.16 0.53 1.05
CA GLN A 111 -15.71 1.03 2.36
C GLN A 111 -14.46 1.94 2.29
N LEU A 112 -13.83 2.01 1.11
CA LEU A 112 -12.83 3.03 0.77
C LEU A 112 -13.49 4.30 0.22
N HIS A 113 -14.75 4.22 -0.22
CA HIS A 113 -15.62 5.39 -0.34
C HIS A 113 -15.92 5.94 1.06
N LEU A 114 -15.78 7.26 1.19
CA LEU A 114 -16.23 8.04 2.35
C LEU A 114 -17.71 8.36 2.20
#